data_AF-A0A8H7NAV0-F1
#
_entry.id   AF-A0A8H7NAV0-F1
#
_cell.length_a   1.000
_cell.length_b   1.000
_cell.length_c   1.000
_cell.angle_alpha   90.00
_cell.angle_beta   90.00
_cell.angle_gamma   90.00
#
_symmetry.space_group_name_H-M   'P 1'
#
loop_
_entity.id
_entity.type
_entity.pdbx_description
1 polymer ?
#
loop_
_entity_poly.entity_id
_entity_poly.type
_entity_poly.pdbx_seq_one_letter_code
_entity_poly.pdbx_strand_id
1 'polypeptide(L)'
;MALPTLQTISECGDYAKTVEPFIPQLMGLPSNLLNNTDGLAQLYVETNPLVSAFAASVAFSVIFFIVSEINRNYSQVDRLWSILPNLYVVHLALWARLAGLPTPALTLSPFSRHFGARA
;
A
#
# COMPACT_ATOMS: atom_id res chain seq x y z
N MET A 1 1.32 15.01 -4.72
CA MET A 1 0.87 15.14 -3.31
C MET A 1 2.08 15.35 -2.42
N ALA A 2 2.07 16.28 -1.47
CA ALA A 2 3.16 16.48 -0.52
C ALA A 2 2.91 15.57 0.70
N LEU A 3 3.82 14.63 0.96
CA LEU A 3 3.80 13.86 2.20
C LEU A 3 4.11 14.81 3.37
N PRO A 4 3.46 14.67 4.54
CA PRO A 4 3.77 15.48 5.71
C PRO A 4 5.23 15.24 6.11
N THR A 5 5.96 16.33 6.32
CA THR A 5 7.35 16.28 6.77
C THR A 5 7.37 15.93 8.26
N LEU A 6 7.37 14.62 8.57
CA LEU A 6 7.54 14.13 9.92
C LEU A 6 9.01 14.32 10.32
N GLN A 7 9.26 15.14 11.35
CA GLN A 7 10.62 15.50 11.76
C GLN A 7 11.17 14.54 12.82
N THR A 8 10.28 13.88 13.58
CA THR A 8 10.68 12.95 14.63
C THR A 8 9.93 11.62 14.54
N ILE A 9 10.54 10.55 15.05
CA ILE A 9 9.92 9.21 15.08
C ILE A 9 8.63 9.20 15.89
N SER A 10 8.55 10.02 16.94
CA SER A 10 7.33 10.15 17.75
C SER A 10 6.15 10.67 16.94
N GLU A 11 6.39 11.49 15.92
CA GLU A 11 5.33 12.01 15.06
C GLU A 11 4.79 10.97 14.09
N CYS A 12 5.57 9.92 13.77
CA CYS A 12 5.09 8.78 12.99
C CYS A 12 4.04 7.96 13.73
N GLY A 13 3.99 8.03 15.06
CA GLY A 13 2.96 7.39 15.88
C GLY A 13 1.74 8.27 16.14
N ASP A 14 1.77 9.54 15.75
CA ASP A 14 0.70 10.49 16.02
C ASP A 14 -0.41 10.39 14.95
N TYR A 15 -1.59 9.94 15.37
CA TYR A 15 -2.75 9.76 14.49
C TYR A 15 -3.15 11.06 13.77
N ALA A 16 -3.11 12.19 14.47
CA ALA A 16 -3.54 13.48 13.93
C ALA A 16 -2.62 13.96 12.79
N LYS A 17 -1.35 13.53 12.81
CA LYS A 17 -0.36 13.88 11.79
C LYS A 17 -0.29 12.88 10.64
N THR A 18 -0.59 11.61 10.91
CA THR A 18 -0.32 10.51 9.98
C THR A 18 -1.56 9.94 9.29
N VAL A 19 -2.71 9.94 9.96
CA VAL A 19 -3.94 9.30 9.46
C VAL A 19 -5.04 10.31 9.23
N GLU A 20 -5.30 11.20 10.19
CA GLU A 20 -6.40 12.17 10.14
C GLU A 20 -6.46 12.99 8.83
N PRO A 21 -5.34 13.52 8.30
CA PRO A 21 -5.36 14.32 7.07
C PRO A 21 -5.79 13.52 5.82
N PHE A 22 -5.69 12.19 5.88
CA PHE A 22 -5.92 11.29 4.76
C PHE A 22 -7.26 10.55 4.84
N ILE A 23 -8.06 10.76 5.89
CA ILE A 23 -9.42 10.19 5.99
C ILE A 23 -10.29 10.56 4.77
N PRO A 24 -10.32 11.82 4.28
CA PRO A 24 -11.13 12.16 3.11
C PRO A 24 -10.68 11.40 1.85
N GLN A 25 -9.37 11.20 1.69
CA GLN A 25 -8.79 10.44 0.58
C GLN A 25 -9.20 8.96 0.65
N LEU A 26 -9.25 8.38 1.85
CA LEU A 26 -9.74 7.02 2.06
C LEU A 26 -11.21 6.87 1.68
N MET A 27 -12.06 7.81 2.09
CA MET A 27 -13.50 7.77 1.80
C MET A 27 -13.82 7.97 0.32
N GLY A 28 -13.02 8.78 -0.40
CA GLY A 28 -13.20 9.01 -1.84
C GLY A 28 -12.61 7.93 -2.74
N LEU A 29 -11.75 7.06 -2.21
CA LEU A 29 -11.02 6.05 -2.97
C LEU A 29 -11.94 5.03 -3.69
N PRO A 30 -12.99 4.47 -3.06
CA PRO A 30 -13.89 3.54 -3.73
C PRO A 30 -14.58 4.15 -4.95
N SER A 31 -15.08 5.38 -4.82
CA SER A 31 -15.70 6.10 -5.95
C SER A 31 -14.69 6.43 -7.05
N ASN A 32 -13.46 6.79 -6.70
CA ASN A 32 -12.43 7.10 -7.67
C ASN A 32 -11.97 5.85 -8.45
N LEU A 33 -11.89 4.69 -7.78
CA LEU A 33 -11.59 3.41 -8.41
C LEU A 33 -12.66 2.99 -9.44
N LEU A 34 -13.93 3.20 -9.12
CA LEU A 34 -15.04 2.84 -10.02
C LEU A 34 -15.13 3.77 -11.24
N ASN A 35 -14.78 5.04 -11.07
CA ASN A 35 -14.92 6.06 -12.12
C ASN A 35 -13.66 6.23 -12.99
N ASN A 36 -12.47 5.83 -12.52
CA ASN A 36 -11.20 6.01 -13.23
C ASN A 36 -10.46 4.68 -13.43
N THR A 37 -11.03 3.78 -14.25
CA THR A 37 -10.42 2.50 -14.59
C THR A 37 -9.19 2.63 -15.49
N ASP A 38 -9.11 3.70 -16.27
CA ASP A 38 -8.04 3.89 -17.26
C ASP A 38 -6.75 4.48 -16.65
N GLY A 39 -6.84 5.03 -15.43
CA GLY A 39 -5.78 5.78 -14.75
C GLY A 39 -5.32 5.17 -13.42
N LEU A 40 -5.48 3.85 -13.22
CA LEU A 40 -5.24 3.20 -11.92
C LEU A 40 -3.79 3.38 -11.41
N ALA A 41 -2.81 3.33 -12.30
CA ALA A 41 -1.41 3.53 -11.93
C ALA A 41 -1.15 4.96 -11.42
N GLN A 42 -1.80 5.96 -12.05
CA GLN A 42 -1.69 7.35 -11.63
C GLN A 42 -2.41 7.57 -10.30
N LEU A 43 -3.63 7.04 -10.15
CA LEU A 43 -4.39 7.06 -8.91
C LEU A 43 -3.60 6.43 -7.74
N TYR A 44 -2.88 5.34 -8.00
CA TYR A 44 -2.03 4.67 -7.01
C TYR A 44 -0.88 5.57 -6.52
N VAL A 45 -0.18 6.25 -7.43
CA VAL A 45 0.95 7.12 -7.08
C VAL A 45 0.48 8.41 -6.40
N GLU A 46 -0.66 8.95 -6.81
CA GLU A 46 -1.24 10.15 -6.20
C GLU A 46 -1.86 9.89 -4.82
N THR A 47 -2.21 8.63 -4.54
CA THR A 47 -2.75 8.21 -3.25
C THR A 47 -1.65 8.00 -2.23
N ASN A 48 -1.87 8.45 -0.99
CA ASN A 48 -0.94 8.17 0.10
C ASN A 48 -0.74 6.64 0.26
N PRO A 49 0.52 6.16 0.39
CA PRO A 49 0.82 4.73 0.47
C PRO A 49 0.17 4.03 1.67
N LEU A 50 -0.10 4.76 2.77
CA LEU A 50 -0.83 4.27 3.92
C LEU A 50 -2.29 3.95 3.57
N VAL A 51 -2.95 4.86 2.86
CA VAL A 51 -4.37 4.74 2.50
C VAL A 51 -4.56 3.57 1.53
N SER A 52 -3.69 3.44 0.53
CA SER A 52 -3.73 2.33 -0.42
C SER A 52 -3.40 0.99 0.25
N ALA A 53 -2.44 0.95 1.17
CA ALA A 53 -2.15 -0.24 1.98
C ALA A 53 -3.35 -0.64 2.83
N PHE A 54 -3.99 0.31 3.52
CA PHE A 54 -5.16 0.05 4.35
C PHE A 54 -6.36 -0.45 3.54
N ALA A 55 -6.64 0.17 2.40
CA ALA A 55 -7.68 -0.28 1.47
C ALA A 55 -7.41 -1.72 0.99
N ALA A 56 -6.15 -2.04 0.67
CA ALA A 56 -5.73 -3.40 0.33
C ALA A 56 -5.91 -4.38 1.51
N SER A 57 -5.60 -3.98 2.74
CA SER A 57 -5.84 -4.81 3.94
C SER A 57 -7.31 -5.19 4.09
N VAL A 58 -8.21 -4.22 3.92
CA VAL A 58 -9.66 -4.44 4.00
C VAL A 58 -10.11 -5.39 2.88
N ALA A 59 -9.66 -5.16 1.65
CA ALA A 59 -9.98 -6.04 0.52
C ALA A 59 -9.47 -7.48 0.75
N PHE A 60 -8.21 -7.64 1.21
CA PHE A 60 -7.65 -8.96 1.53
C PHE A 60 -8.39 -9.63 2.69
N SER A 61 -8.83 -8.89 3.71
CA SER A 61 -9.64 -9.44 4.80
C SER A 61 -10.92 -10.07 4.29
N VAL A 62 -11.65 -9.38 3.40
CA VAL A 62 -12.88 -9.91 2.78
C VAL A 62 -12.58 -11.14 1.92
N ILE A 63 -11.53 -11.09 1.09
CA ILE A 63 -11.12 -12.22 0.24
C ILE A 63 -10.76 -13.44 1.11
N PHE A 64 -9.95 -13.26 2.14
CA PHE A 64 -9.54 -14.34 3.03
C PHE A 64 -10.71 -14.91 3.81
N PHE A 65 -11.65 -14.06 4.24
CA PHE A 65 -12.89 -14.52 4.86
C PHE A 65 -13.69 -15.42 3.90
N ILE A 66 -13.96 -14.97 2.68
CA ILE A 66 -14.70 -15.75 1.66
C ILE A 66 -13.99 -17.08 1.35
N VAL A 67 -12.68 -17.03 1.10
CA VAL A 67 -11.88 -18.23 0.79
C VAL A 67 -11.85 -19.20 1.97
N SER A 68 -11.81 -18.70 3.20
CA SER A 68 -11.85 -19.53 4.41
C SER A 68 -13.20 -20.23 4.58
N GLU A 69 -14.29 -19.53 4.27
CA GLU A 69 -15.65 -20.04 4.40
C GLU A 69 -15.97 -21.09 3.32
N ILE A 70 -15.56 -20.84 2.07
CA ILE A 70 -15.71 -21.80 0.96
C ILE A 70 -14.96 -23.10 1.25
N ASN A 71 -13.73 -22.99 1.75
CA ASN A 71 -12.90 -24.17 2.06
C ASN A 71 -13.20 -24.78 3.44
N ARG A 72 -14.04 -24.13 4.26
CA ARG A 72 -14.25 -24.41 5.69
C ARG A 72 -12.94 -24.68 6.44
N ASN A 73 -11.88 -23.97 6.08
CA ASN A 73 -10.55 -24.13 6.64
C ASN A 73 -9.98 -22.78 7.04
N TYR A 74 -10.29 -22.38 8.26
CA TYR A 74 -9.89 -21.11 8.85
C TYR A 74 -8.38 -21.02 9.08
N SER A 75 -7.68 -22.16 9.23
CA SER A 75 -6.22 -22.20 9.38
C SER A 75 -5.44 -21.72 8.14
N GLN A 76 -6.09 -21.60 6.98
CA GLN A 76 -5.46 -21.00 5.80
C GLN A 76 -5.15 -19.51 6.02
N VAL A 77 -5.98 -18.80 6.78
CA VAL A 77 -5.74 -17.40 7.09
C VAL A 77 -4.42 -17.27 7.85
N ASP A 78 -4.16 -18.13 8.85
CA ASP A 78 -2.90 -18.15 9.60
C ASP A 78 -1.66 -18.39 8.73
N ARG A 79 -1.79 -19.14 7.62
CA ARG A 79 -0.67 -19.35 6.68
C ARG A 79 -0.36 -18.10 5.85
N LEU A 80 -1.40 -17.33 5.51
CA LEU A 80 -1.30 -16.10 4.72
C LEU A 80 -0.74 -14.93 5.52
N TRP A 81 -0.83 -14.99 6.86
CA TRP A 81 -0.21 -14.02 7.77
C TRP A 81 1.29 -13.85 7.53
N SER A 82 2.01 -14.91 7.15
CA SER A 82 3.45 -14.85 6.86
C SER A 82 3.80 -14.09 5.57
N ILE A 83 2.83 -13.96 4.65
CA ILE A 83 3.04 -13.32 3.34
C ILE A 83 2.76 -11.82 3.41
N LEU A 84 1.81 -11.41 4.26
CA LEU A 84 1.38 -10.03 4.42
C LEU A 84 2.53 -9.04 4.68
N PRO A 85 3.47 -9.28 5.62
CA PRO A 85 4.57 -8.34 5.87
C PRO A 85 5.42 -8.07 4.63
N ASN A 86 5.73 -9.12 3.85
CA ASN A 86 6.51 -8.99 2.62
C ASN A 86 5.73 -8.20 1.55
N LEU A 87 4.43 -8.42 1.43
CA LEU A 87 3.58 -7.67 0.51
C LEU A 87 3.57 -6.17 0.84
N TYR A 88 3.48 -5.78 2.11
CA TYR A 88 3.52 -4.36 2.49
C TYR A 88 4.88 -3.72 2.20
N VAL A 89 5.99 -4.44 2.42
CA VAL A 89 7.33 -3.95 2.07
C VAL A 89 7.44 -3.71 0.56
N VAL A 90 6.95 -4.67 -0.26
CA VAL A 90 6.94 -4.53 -1.72
C VAL A 90 6.05 -3.37 -2.16
N HIS A 91 4.87 -3.21 -1.57
CA HIS A 91 3.96 -2.08 -1.84
C HIS A 91 4.63 -0.73 -1.58
N LEU A 92 5.27 -0.56 -0.42
CA LEU A 92 5.96 0.69 -0.10
C LEU A 92 7.15 0.96 -1.03
N ALA A 93 7.93 -0.08 -1.36
CA ALA A 93 9.05 0.04 -2.29
C ALA A 93 8.59 0.41 -3.71
N LEU A 94 7.50 -0.21 -4.18
CA LEU A 94 6.91 0.08 -5.49
C LEU A 94 6.37 1.51 -5.54
N TRP A 95 5.61 1.92 -4.51
CA TRP A 95 5.08 3.27 -4.42
C TRP A 95 6.20 4.32 -4.40
N ALA A 96 7.24 4.13 -3.57
CA ALA A 96 8.37 5.06 -3.50
C ALA A 96 9.10 5.20 -4.84
N ARG A 97 9.28 4.08 -5.57
CA ARG A 97 9.91 4.07 -6.88
C ARG A 97 9.07 4.79 -7.94
N LEU A 98 7.75 4.57 -7.95
CA LEU A 98 6.85 5.23 -8.89
C LEU A 98 6.66 6.72 -8.57
N ALA A 99 6.76 7.11 -7.28
CA ALA A 99 6.75 8.50 -6.84
C ALA A 99 8.08 9.25 -7.11
N GLY A 100 9.10 8.56 -7.64
CA GLY A 100 10.40 9.16 -7.96
C GLY A 100 11.26 9.51 -6.74
N LEU A 101 10.98 8.91 -5.57
CA LEU A 101 11.75 9.16 -4.36
C LEU A 101 13.07 8.37 -4.39
N PRO A 102 14.24 9.02 -4.19
CA PRO A 102 15.52 8.33 -4.08
C PRO A 102 15.58 7.59 -2.74
N THR A 103 15.10 6.35 -2.68
CA THR A 103 15.15 5.50 -1.48
C THR A 103 16.25 4.44 -1.59
N PRO A 104 17.51 4.72 -1.22
CA PRO A 104 18.58 3.71 -1.24
C PRO A 104 18.31 2.51 -0.31
N ALA A 105 17.53 2.71 0.77
CA ALA A 105 17.23 1.69 1.77
C ALA A 105 16.19 0.62 1.34
N LEU A 106 15.39 0.87 0.29
CA LEU A 106 14.36 -0.06 -0.20
C LEU A 106 14.77 -0.77 -1.50
N THR A 107 16.08 -0.86 -1.76
CA THR A 107 16.62 -1.57 -2.93
C THR A 107 16.42 -3.08 -2.75
N LEU A 108 15.26 -3.60 -3.18
CA LEU A 108 15.05 -5.02 -3.43
C LEU A 108 15.97 -5.45 -4.59
N SER A 109 17.18 -5.87 -4.23
CA SER A 109 18.27 -6.22 -5.16
C SER A 109 17.99 -7.32 -6.20
N PRO A 110 16.98 -8.23 -6.08
CA PRO A 110 16.69 -9.16 -7.17
C PRO A 110 15.89 -8.50 -8.31
N PHE A 111 15.05 -7.51 -8.03
CA PHE A 111 14.15 -6.89 -9.02
C PHE A 111 14.83 -5.75 -9.81
N SER A 112 15.97 -5.25 -9.31
CA SER A 112 16.74 -4.16 -9.92
C SER A 112 17.34 -4.53 -11.29
N ARG A 113 17.69 -5.80 -11.52
CA ARG A 113 18.42 -6.21 -12.74
C ARG A 113 17.59 -6.25 -14.02
N HIS A 114 16.26 -6.19 -13.95
CA HIS A 114 15.42 -6.29 -15.15
C HIS A 114 14.95 -4.94 -15.70
N PHE A 115 15.05 -3.86 -14.92
CA PHE A 115 14.52 -2.54 -15.32
C PHE A 115 15.52 -1.37 -15.18
N GLY A 116 16.79 -1.65 -14.88
CA GLY A 116 17.84 -0.65 -14.67
C GLY A 116 18.66 -0.30 -15.91
N ALA A 117 18.05 -0.10 -17.08
CA ALA A 117 18.78 0.28 -18.30
C ALA A 117 18.23 1.50 -19.05
N ARG A 118 17.18 2.18 -18.56
CA ARG A 118 16.68 3.42 -19.20
C ARG A 118 16.05 4.37 -18.18
N ALA A 119 16.87 5.24 -17.59
CA ALA A 119 16.56 6.63 -17.23
C ALA A 119 17.85 7.28 -16.72
#